data_AF-A0A2W4T9S6-F1
#
_entry.id   AF-A0A2W4T9S6-F1
#
_cell.length_a   1.000
_cell.length_b   1.000
_cell.length_c   1.000
_cell.angle_alpha   90.00
_cell.angle_beta   90.00
_cell.angle_gamma   90.00
#
_symmetry.space_group_name_H-M   'P 1'
#
loop_
_entity.id
_entity.type
_entity.pdbx_description
1 polymer ?
#
loop_
_entity_poly.entity_id
_entity_poly.type
_entity_poly.pdbx_seq_one_letter_code
_entity_poly.pdbx_strand_id
1 'polypeptide(L)'
;MNVHDSASGKADTKTATLTYNGKQVTLPVRSGSIGPDVIDVTRLYRETGCFTYDPGFTSTANCSSRITYIDGENGILLYRGYPIEQLAEQSTFIEVCHLLLYGELPTKQQLEEFRNTITRHTMVHEQMTRFFTGFRRDAHPMAIMVG
;
A
#
# COMPACT_ATOMS: atom_id res chain seq x y z
N MET A 1 0.08 5.99 -3.83
CA MET A 1 0.68 6.26 -5.14
C MET A 1 -0.15 5.66 -6.29
N ASN A 2 -1.05 6.44 -6.91
CA ASN A 2 -1.66 6.04 -8.18
C ASN A 2 -0.57 6.12 -9.27
N VAL A 3 0.14 5.04 -9.51
CA VAL A 3 0.90 4.89 -10.75
C VAL A 3 -0.09 4.32 -11.75
N HIS A 4 -0.65 5.19 -12.60
CA HIS A 4 -1.62 4.80 -13.60
C HIS A 4 -1.00 3.76 -14.55
N ASP A 5 -1.49 2.52 -14.46
CA ASP A 5 -1.39 1.49 -15.50
C ASP A 5 -2.66 1.58 -16.34
N SER A 6 -2.74 2.60 -17.19
CA SER A 6 -3.75 2.65 -18.25
C SER A 6 -3.34 3.68 -19.29
N ALA A 7 -2.96 3.18 -20.46
CA ALA A 7 -2.79 3.96 -21.66
C ALA A 7 -4.12 4.65 -22.03
N SER A 8 -4.27 5.93 -21.73
CA SER A 8 -4.90 6.95 -22.58
C SER A 8 -5.03 8.27 -21.80
N GLY A 9 -4.40 9.32 -22.29
CA GLY A 9 -4.56 10.68 -21.75
C GLY A 9 -3.22 11.38 -21.61
N LYS A 10 -2.86 12.14 -22.66
CA LYS A 10 -1.70 13.03 -22.79
C LYS A 10 -1.10 13.46 -21.44
N ALA A 11 -0.05 12.78 -21.00
CA ALA A 11 0.80 13.20 -19.89
C ALA A 11 2.14 13.63 -20.49
N ASP A 12 2.61 14.83 -20.13
CA ASP A 12 3.96 15.29 -20.45
C ASP A 12 4.95 14.15 -20.22
N THR A 13 5.61 13.70 -21.28
CA THR A 13 6.57 12.60 -21.24
C THR A 13 7.84 13.08 -20.55
N LYS A 14 7.75 13.26 -19.23
CA LYS A 14 8.91 13.56 -18.38
C LYS A 14 9.87 12.38 -18.50
N THR A 15 11.09 12.68 -18.86
CA THR A 15 12.15 11.69 -19.01
C THR A 15 13.37 12.17 -18.23
N ALA A 16 14.08 11.23 -17.62
CA ALA A 16 15.32 11.48 -16.92
C ALA A 16 16.46 10.84 -17.71
N THR A 17 17.50 11.61 -18.01
CA THR A 17 18.68 11.09 -18.71
C THR A 17 19.74 10.71 -17.69
N LEU A 18 20.12 9.44 -17.66
CA LEU A 18 21.25 8.94 -16.89
C LEU A 18 22.46 8.78 -17.82
N THR A 19 23.60 9.35 -17.44
CA THR A 19 24.87 9.17 -18.16
C THR A 19 25.79 8.27 -17.36
N TYR A 20 26.18 7.12 -17.92
CA TYR A 20 27.12 6.19 -17.30
C TYR A 20 28.13 5.67 -18.33
N ASN A 21 29.44 5.81 -18.04
CA ASN A 21 30.54 5.41 -18.93
C ASN A 21 30.39 5.91 -20.39
N GLY A 22 29.91 7.15 -20.56
CA GLY A 22 29.70 7.77 -21.88
C GLY A 22 28.45 7.29 -22.62
N LYS A 23 27.69 6.33 -22.08
CA LYS A 23 26.37 5.94 -22.59
C LYS A 23 25.30 6.79 -21.91
N GLN A 24 24.45 7.43 -22.71
CA GLN A 24 23.25 8.11 -22.22
C GLN A 24 22.05 7.19 -22.35
N VAL A 25 21.30 7.05 -21.27
CA VAL A 25 20.10 6.24 -21.18
C VAL A 25 18.95 7.12 -20.74
N THR A 26 17.85 7.08 -21.48
CA THR A 26 16.64 7.86 -21.18
C THR A 26 15.65 6.98 -20.45
N LEU A 27 15.41 7.29 -19.17
CA LEU A 27 14.46 6.59 -18.31
C LEU A 27 13.13 7.35 -18.25
N PRO A 28 11.98 6.68 -18.33
CA PRO A 28 10.69 7.34 -18.19
C PRO A 28 10.44 7.73 -16.72
N VAL A 29 9.80 8.89 -16.53
CA VAL A 29 9.39 9.36 -15.21
C VAL A 29 7.88 9.18 -15.06
N ARG A 30 7.45 8.53 -13.98
CA ARG A 30 6.04 8.31 -13.64
C ARG A 30 5.65 9.30 -12.54
N SER A 31 4.67 10.14 -12.81
CA SER A 31 4.08 11.04 -11.81
C SER A 31 2.87 10.38 -11.14
N GLY A 32 2.78 10.48 -9.81
CA GLY A 32 1.59 10.12 -9.06
C GLY A 32 0.57 11.26 -9.01
N SER A 33 -0.67 10.97 -8.61
CA SER A 33 -1.67 12.02 -8.32
C SER A 33 -1.26 12.93 -7.16
N ILE A 34 -0.47 12.41 -6.22
CA ILE A 34 0.09 13.12 -5.07
C ILE A 34 1.44 12.47 -4.70
N GLY A 35 2.40 13.29 -4.25
CA GLY A 35 3.74 12.87 -3.88
C GLY A 35 4.80 13.10 -4.98
N PRO A 36 6.05 12.65 -4.76
CA PRO A 36 7.16 12.88 -5.67
C PRO A 36 7.05 12.03 -6.95
N ASP A 37 7.70 12.53 -8.01
CA ASP A 37 7.87 11.81 -9.27
C ASP A 37 8.82 10.60 -9.09
N VAL A 38 8.54 9.49 -9.78
CA VAL A 38 9.32 8.25 -9.70
C VAL A 38 10.00 7.98 -11.03
N ILE A 39 11.31 7.73 -11.00
CA ILE A 39 12.07 7.32 -12.18
C ILE A 39 11.95 5.80 -12.34
N ASP A 40 11.49 5.35 -13.50
CA ASP A 40 11.38 3.92 -13.81
C ASP A 40 12.75 3.35 -14.21
N VAL A 41 13.35 2.58 -13.32
CA VAL A 41 14.66 1.93 -13.49
C VAL A 41 14.56 0.50 -14.02
N THR A 42 13.39 0.02 -14.46
CA THR A 42 13.21 -1.37 -14.95
C THR A 42 14.11 -1.71 -16.14
N ARG A 43 14.43 -0.73 -16.99
CA ARG A 43 15.30 -0.89 -18.16
C ARG A 43 16.78 -0.65 -17.87
N LEU A 44 17.10 -0.12 -16.68
CA LEU A 44 18.44 0.34 -16.33
C LEU A 44 19.51 -0.75 -16.52
N TYR A 45 19.25 -1.95 -16.00
CA TYR A 45 20.20 -3.06 -16.10
C TYR A 45 20.43 -3.50 -17.55
N ARG A 46 19.37 -3.54 -18.37
CA ARG A 46 19.47 -3.95 -19.79
C ARG A 46 20.32 -2.97 -20.60
N GLU A 47 20.23 -1.68 -20.31
CA GLU A 47 20.86 -0.65 -21.12
C GLU A 47 22.27 -0.26 -20.62
N THR A 48 22.52 -0.34 -19.31
CA THR A 48 23.79 0.08 -18.69
C THR A 48 24.61 -1.07 -18.08
N GLY A 49 24.01 -2.23 -17.84
CA GLY A 49 24.63 -3.33 -17.08
C GLY A 49 24.78 -3.05 -15.57
N CYS A 50 24.14 -2.00 -15.06
CA CYS A 50 24.25 -1.57 -13.67
C CYS A 50 22.94 -1.80 -12.90
N PHE A 51 23.06 -2.02 -11.59
CA PHE A 51 21.94 -2.07 -10.66
C PHE A 51 21.88 -0.81 -9.80
N THR A 52 20.70 -0.49 -9.28
CA THR A 52 20.56 0.46 -8.18
C THR A 52 21.01 -0.22 -6.89
N TYR A 53 21.71 0.53 -6.04
CA TYR A 53 22.10 0.08 -4.71
C TYR A 53 21.41 0.95 -3.67
N ASP A 54 20.34 0.41 -3.07
CA ASP A 54 19.51 1.10 -2.07
C ASP A 54 19.15 0.10 -0.95
N PRO A 55 20.09 -0.18 -0.01
CA PRO A 55 19.82 -1.08 1.10
C PRO A 55 18.72 -0.49 1.99
N GLY A 56 17.60 -1.20 2.09
CA GLY A 56 16.43 -0.77 2.87
C GLY A 56 15.33 -0.08 2.04
N PHE A 57 15.50 0.06 0.72
CA PHE A 57 14.49 0.62 -0.19
C PHE A 57 14.04 2.05 0.18
N THR A 58 14.94 2.87 0.72
CA THR A 58 14.59 4.20 1.24
C THR A 58 14.22 5.16 0.11
N SER A 59 14.78 4.96 -1.09
CA SER A 59 14.55 5.80 -2.27
C SER A 59 13.95 5.01 -3.44
N THR A 60 13.44 3.80 -3.19
CA THR A 60 12.90 2.91 -4.21
C THR A 60 11.40 2.72 -4.03
N ALA A 61 10.61 3.24 -4.97
CA ALA A 61 9.17 2.97 -5.03
C ALA A 61 8.94 1.57 -5.62
N ASN A 62 8.55 0.60 -4.79
CA ASN A 62 8.35 -0.78 -5.20
C ASN A 62 6.97 -1.04 -5.85
N CYS A 63 5.91 -0.35 -5.40
CA CYS A 63 4.55 -0.63 -5.87
C CYS A 63 3.71 0.63 -6.10
N SER A 64 2.73 0.48 -7.00
CA SER A 64 1.60 1.39 -7.14
C SER A 64 0.52 1.00 -6.13
N SER A 65 0.01 1.97 -5.36
CA SER A 65 -1.02 1.74 -4.35
C SER A 65 -2.00 2.90 -4.29
N ARG A 66 -3.29 2.58 -4.19
CA ARG A 66 -4.37 3.58 -4.05
C ARG A 66 -4.93 3.66 -2.62
N ILE A 67 -4.22 3.09 -1.65
CA ILE A 67 -4.76 2.83 -0.30
C ILE A 67 -4.41 3.96 0.66
N THR A 68 -3.12 4.21 0.87
CA THR A 68 -2.65 5.18 1.87
C THR A 68 -1.62 6.12 1.24
N TYR A 69 -1.65 7.38 1.67
CA TYR A 69 -0.61 8.37 1.40
C TYR A 69 -0.08 8.93 2.71
N ILE A 70 1.23 9.09 2.79
CA ILE A 70 1.94 9.59 3.96
C ILE A 70 2.89 10.68 3.48
N ASP A 71 2.82 11.84 4.11
CA ASP A 71 3.79 12.90 4.00
C ASP A 71 4.34 13.20 5.40
N GLY A 72 5.57 12.76 5.65
CA GLY A 72 6.21 12.91 6.96
C GLY A 72 6.64 14.35 7.27
N GLU A 73 6.88 15.18 6.26
CA GLU A 73 7.32 16.56 6.46
C GLU A 73 6.15 17.45 6.88
N ASN A 74 5.01 17.27 6.22
CA ASN A 74 3.79 18.01 6.52
C ASN A 74 2.91 17.32 7.59
N GLY A 75 3.27 16.11 8.02
CA GLY A 75 2.51 15.33 9.00
C GLY A 75 1.15 14.85 8.49
N ILE A 76 1.02 14.61 7.18
CA ILE A 76 -0.25 14.27 6.54
C ILE A 76 -0.35 12.74 6.39
N LEU A 77 -1.44 12.16 6.89
CA LEU A 77 -1.79 10.76 6.68
C LEU A 77 -3.20 10.66 6.08
N LEU A 78 -3.30 10.10 4.87
CA LEU A 78 -4.57 9.95 4.15
C LEU A 78 -4.89 8.47 3.92
N TYR A 79 -6.12 8.05 4.22
CA TYR A 79 -6.68 6.76 3.81
C TYR A 79 -7.70 6.97 2.70
N ARG A 80 -7.43 6.41 1.52
CA ARG A 80 -8.23 6.61 0.30
C ARG A 80 -8.51 8.09 -0.04
N GLY A 81 -7.65 9.00 0.43
CA GLY A 81 -7.79 10.45 0.25
C GLY A 81 -8.41 11.19 1.44
N TYR A 82 -8.95 10.49 2.44
CA TYR A 82 -9.51 11.09 3.65
C TYR A 82 -8.43 11.28 4.73
N PRO A 83 -8.33 12.47 5.35
CA PRO A 83 -7.43 12.68 6.49
C PRO A 83 -7.76 11.75 7.66
N ILE A 84 -6.71 11.28 8.33
CA ILE A 84 -6.87 10.34 9.45
C ILE A 84 -7.64 10.95 10.62
N GLU A 85 -7.50 12.26 10.86
CA GLU A 85 -8.19 12.97 11.94
C GLU A 85 -9.70 12.91 11.73
N GLN A 86 -10.15 13.12 10.50
CA GLN A 86 -11.56 13.04 10.14
C GLN A 86 -12.11 11.62 10.34
N LEU A 87 -11.37 10.60 9.92
CA LEU A 87 -11.79 9.20 10.07
C LEU A 87 -11.81 8.78 11.55
N ALA A 88 -10.89 9.28 12.37
CA ALA A 88 -10.83 8.97 13.79
C ALA A 88 -11.99 9.60 14.58
N GLU A 89 -12.40 10.82 14.22
CA GLU A 89 -13.49 11.54 14.91
C GLU A 89 -14.89 11.15 14.42
N GLN A 90 -15.03 10.88 13.11
CA GLN A 90 -16.34 10.79 12.46
C GLN A 90 -16.70 9.38 11.97
N SER A 91 -15.77 8.42 12.02
CA SER A 91 -16.00 7.06 11.51
C SER A 91 -15.66 5.98 12.53
N THR A 92 -16.16 4.78 12.27
CA THR A 92 -15.92 3.59 13.07
C THR A 92 -14.87 2.68 12.43
N PHE A 93 -14.23 1.82 13.23
CA PHE A 93 -13.23 0.88 12.72
C PHE A 93 -13.74 0.00 11.57
N ILE A 94 -15.00 -0.44 11.63
CA ILE A 94 -15.61 -1.27 10.59
C ILE A 94 -15.80 -0.49 9.28
N GLU A 95 -16.20 0.78 9.34
CA GLU A 95 -16.30 1.65 8.17
C GLU A 95 -14.93 1.89 7.53
N VAL A 96 -13.90 2.12 8.34
CA VAL A 96 -12.53 2.28 7.85
C VAL A 96 -12.02 0.98 7.21
N CYS A 97 -12.32 -0.19 7.78
CA CYS A 97 -11.98 -1.48 7.15
C CYS A 97 -12.66 -1.64 5.79
N HIS A 98 -13.94 -1.28 5.68
CA HIS A 98 -14.66 -1.28 4.41
C HIS A 98 -14.03 -0.31 3.40
N LEU A 99 -13.70 0.91 3.82
CA LEU A 99 -13.03 1.92 3.01
C LEU A 99 -11.69 1.42 2.47
N LEU A 100 -10.86 0.78 3.30
CA LEU A 100 -9.57 0.27 2.86
C LEU A 100 -9.73 -0.89 1.87
N LEU A 101 -10.69 -1.79 2.11
CA LEU A 101 -10.92 -2.97 1.28
C LEU A 101 -11.55 -2.63 -0.08
N TYR A 102 -12.63 -1.84 -0.09
CA TYR A 102 -13.41 -1.53 -1.30
C TYR A 102 -13.05 -0.20 -1.95
N GLY A 103 -12.38 0.69 -1.23
CA GLY A 103 -11.91 1.98 -1.74
C GLY A 103 -12.89 3.15 -1.57
N GLU A 104 -14.12 2.88 -1.12
CA GLU A 104 -15.17 3.89 -0.92
C GLU A 104 -15.85 3.72 0.45
N LEU A 105 -16.41 4.83 0.96
CA LEU A 105 -17.17 4.82 2.21
C LEU A 105 -18.48 4.02 2.03
N PRO A 106 -18.82 3.12 2.96
CA PRO A 106 -20.02 2.30 2.84
C PRO A 106 -21.30 3.12 2.99
N THR A 107 -22.33 2.73 2.26
CA THR A 107 -23.71 3.15 2.59
C THR A 107 -24.20 2.47 3.87
N LYS A 108 -25.26 2.99 4.50
CA LYS A 108 -25.82 2.39 5.73
C LYS A 108 -26.16 0.90 5.58
N GLN A 109 -26.71 0.52 4.43
CA GLN A 109 -27.06 -0.87 4.13
C GLN A 109 -25.81 -1.75 3.99
N GLN A 110 -24.81 -1.29 3.22
CA GLN A 110 -23.54 -2.00 3.05
C GLN A 110 -22.79 -2.15 4.37
N LEU A 111 -22.81 -1.13 5.22
CA LEU A 111 -22.16 -1.19 6.52
C LEU A 111 -22.81 -2.26 7.42
N GLU A 112 -24.13 -2.33 7.43
CA GLU A 112 -24.85 -3.32 8.23
C GLU A 112 -24.62 -4.74 7.70
N GLU A 113 -24.62 -4.93 6.38
CA GLU A 113 -24.28 -6.20 5.74
C GLU A 113 -22.83 -6.63 6.04
N PHE A 114 -21.88 -5.71 5.91
CA PHE A 114 -20.46 -5.96 6.19
C PHE A 114 -20.23 -6.31 7.65
N ARG A 115 -20.87 -5.57 8.57
CA ARG A 115 -20.85 -5.86 10.01
C ARG A 115 -21.45 -7.23 10.31
N ASN A 116 -22.59 -7.57 9.72
CA ASN A 116 -23.23 -8.88 9.90
C ASN A 116 -22.36 -10.01 9.37
N THR A 117 -21.71 -9.79 8.22
CA THR A 117 -20.78 -10.75 7.61
C THR A 117 -19.60 -11.00 8.53
N ILE A 118 -18.94 -9.95 9.04
CA ILE A 118 -17.83 -10.09 9.99
C ILE A 118 -18.29 -10.84 11.23
N THR A 119 -19.42 -10.40 11.83
CA THR A 119 -19.93 -10.98 13.08
C THR A 119 -20.17 -12.48 12.95
N ARG A 120 -20.74 -12.93 11.82
CA ARG A 120 -21.01 -14.35 11.56
C ARG A 120 -19.75 -15.19 11.32
N HIS A 121 -18.64 -14.57 10.91
CA HIS A 121 -17.37 -15.25 10.65
C HIS A 121 -16.34 -15.06 11.79
N THR A 122 -16.76 -14.56 12.96
CA THR A 122 -15.88 -14.47 14.14
C THR A 122 -15.63 -15.81 14.83
N MET A 123 -16.55 -16.78 14.67
CA MET A 123 -16.42 -18.08 15.31
C MET A 123 -15.36 -18.93 14.61
N VAL A 124 -14.34 -19.33 15.36
CA VAL A 124 -13.30 -20.25 14.89
C VAL A 124 -13.73 -21.70 15.06
N HIS A 125 -13.28 -22.57 14.16
CA HIS A 125 -13.53 -24.01 14.25
C HIS A 125 -12.85 -24.60 15.50
N GLU A 126 -13.50 -25.52 16.21
CA GLU A 126 -13.02 -26.07 17.49
C GLU A 126 -11.62 -26.71 17.40
N GLN A 127 -11.26 -27.23 16.23
CA GLN A 127 -9.92 -27.76 15.97
C GLN A 127 -8.81 -26.71 16.17
N MET A 128 -9.07 -25.44 15.87
CA MET A 128 -8.14 -24.34 16.12
C MET A 128 -7.91 -24.14 17.62
N THR A 129 -8.97 -24.27 18.44
CA THR A 129 -8.83 -24.18 19.90
C THR A 129 -7.94 -25.28 20.46
N ARG A 130 -8.06 -26.52 19.94
CA ARG A 130 -7.16 -27.63 20.32
C ARG A 130 -5.73 -27.37 19.88
N PHE A 131 -5.54 -26.81 18.69
CA PHE A 131 -4.22 -26.41 18.22
C PHE A 131 -3.55 -25.40 19.18
N PHE A 132 -4.28 -24.40 19.67
CA PHE A 132 -3.74 -23.45 20.64
C PHE A 132 -3.36 -24.07 22.00
N THR A 133 -4.00 -25.16 22.41
CA THR A 133 -3.62 -25.88 23.64
C THR A 133 -2.29 -26.63 23.54
N GLY A 134 -1.74 -26.81 22.34
CA GLY A 134 -0.43 -27.42 22.11
C GLY A 134 0.76 -26.50 22.43
N PHE A 135 0.54 -25.18 22.50
CA PHE A 135 1.60 -24.23 22.88
C PHE A 135 1.85 -24.25 24.39
N ARG A 136 3.09 -23.97 24.77
CA ARG A 136 3.40 -23.66 26.17
C ARG A 136 2.65 -22.40 26.60
N ARG A 137 2.28 -22.32 27.88
CA ARG A 137 1.54 -21.19 28.46
C ARG A 137 2.30 -19.85 28.42
N ASP A 138 3.63 -19.90 28.25
CA ASP A 138 4.54 -18.77 28.15
C ASP A 138 4.93 -18.43 26.69
N ALA A 139 4.31 -19.08 25.71
CA ALA A 139 4.59 -18.80 24.30
C ALA A 139 4.23 -17.35 23.95
N HIS A 140 5.11 -16.70 23.19
CA HIS A 140 4.90 -15.32 22.77
C HIS A 140 3.68 -15.22 21.84
N PRO A 141 2.76 -14.26 22.03
CA PRO A 141 1.53 -14.17 21.22
C PRO A 141 1.76 -14.14 19.70
N MET A 142 2.85 -13.50 19.24
CA MET A 142 3.22 -13.53 17.80
C MET A 142 3.60 -14.93 17.31
N ALA A 143 4.23 -15.76 18.16
CA ALA A 143 4.55 -17.14 17.80
C ALA A 143 3.28 -18.00 17.72
N ILE A 144 2.31 -17.74 18.61
CA ILE A 144 0.99 -18.38 18.60
C ILE A 144 0.17 -17.96 17.37
N MET A 145 0.31 -16.73 16.88
CA MET A 145 -0.40 -16.26 15.68
C MET A 145 0.17 -16.82 14.36
N VAL A 146 1.47 -17.12 14.32
CA VAL A 146 2.14 -17.64 13.12
C VAL A 146 2.06 -19.16 13.01
N GLY A 147 2.21 -19.86 14.14
CA GLY A 147 2.07 -21.31 14.20
C GLY A 147 0.63 -21.73 14.01
#